data_AF-A0A855Y0X2-F1
#
_entry.id   AF-A0A855Y0X2-F1
#
_cell.length_a   1.000
_cell.length_b   1.000
_cell.length_c   1.000
_cell.angle_alpha   90.00
_cell.angle_beta   90.00
_cell.angle_gamma   90.00
#
_symmetry.space_group_name_H-M   'P 1'
#
loop_
_entity.id
_entity.type
_entity.pdbx_description
1 polymer ?
#
loop_
_entity_poly.entity_id
_entity_poly.type
_entity_poly.pdbx_seq_one_letter_code
_entity_poly.pdbx_strand_id
1 'polypeptide(L)'
;MAIIYNTNEKINLKNIEEFEAKHHIVFPVQYRDFLLEYNGGNVRPNVFKISDDEGETALNTLYGLDIDESYDELSSVFDSLYGEIPDEFISIGDDSGGNQICLGTSGEYVGKIYIFLHDIEPTEKRSNMFLISDSFDSFIDSLYEV
;
A
#
# COMPACT_ATOMS: atom_id res chain seq x y z
N MET A 1 -16.99 -0.13 10.22
CA MET A 1 -16.34 -1.13 9.37
C MET A 1 -16.13 -0.48 8.03
N ALA A 2 -14.90 -0.47 7.54
CA ALA A 2 -14.57 0.18 6.28
C ALA A 2 -15.31 -0.50 5.11
N ILE A 3 -15.65 0.29 4.10
CA ILE A 3 -16.28 -0.14 2.85
C ILE A 3 -15.26 0.07 1.75
N ILE A 4 -15.01 -0.97 0.96
CA ILE A 4 -14.19 -0.90 -0.25
C ILE A 4 -15.14 -0.80 -1.45
N TYR A 5 -14.88 0.14 -2.34
CA TYR A 5 -15.71 0.45 -3.50
C TYR A 5 -14.83 0.89 -4.69
N ASN A 6 -15.43 1.01 -5.88
CA ASN A 6 -14.69 1.22 -7.15
C ASN A 6 -13.57 0.19 -7.34
N THR A 7 -13.89 -1.08 -7.08
CA THR A 7 -12.98 -2.21 -7.20
C THR A 7 -12.72 -2.56 -8.66
N ASN A 8 -11.57 -3.19 -8.92
CA ASN A 8 -11.21 -3.64 -10.27
C ASN A 8 -11.76 -5.03 -10.60
N GLU A 9 -11.45 -5.51 -11.80
CA GLU A 9 -11.81 -6.87 -12.22
C GLU A 9 -11.20 -7.91 -11.26
N LYS A 10 -11.97 -8.98 -11.02
CA LYS A 10 -11.54 -10.06 -10.12
C LYS A 10 -10.35 -10.80 -10.71
N ILE A 11 -9.30 -10.89 -9.91
CA ILE A 11 -8.15 -11.75 -10.18
C ILE A 11 -8.27 -13.09 -9.46
N ASN A 12 -7.34 -14.00 -9.75
CA ASN A 12 -7.21 -15.26 -9.04
C ASN A 12 -5.79 -15.43 -8.49
N LEU A 13 -5.58 -16.51 -7.75
CA LEU A 13 -4.30 -16.77 -7.08
C LEU A 13 -3.11 -16.80 -8.05
N LYS A 14 -3.30 -17.24 -9.30
CA LYS A 14 -2.24 -17.29 -10.31
C LYS A 14 -1.69 -15.89 -10.62
N ASN A 15 -2.56 -14.88 -10.70
CA ASN A 15 -2.15 -13.49 -10.95
C ASN A 15 -1.22 -13.00 -9.82
N ILE A 16 -1.59 -13.28 -8.58
CA ILE A 16 -0.80 -12.92 -7.39
C ILE A 16 0.53 -13.69 -7.36
N GLU A 17 0.51 -14.99 -7.63
CA GLU A 17 1.73 -15.82 -7.66
C GLU A 17 2.69 -15.39 -8.77
N GLU A 18 2.19 -14.98 -9.93
CA GLU A 18 3.00 -14.44 -11.03
C GLU A 18 3.65 -13.11 -10.65
N PHE A 19 2.91 -12.22 -9.97
CA PHE A 19 3.45 -10.99 -9.41
C PHE A 19 4.56 -11.25 -8.39
N GLU A 20 4.29 -12.08 -7.38
CA GLU A 20 5.23 -12.45 -6.33
C GLU A 20 6.51 -13.07 -6.91
N ALA A 21 6.37 -13.95 -7.91
CA ALA A 21 7.50 -14.56 -8.59
C ALA A 21 8.32 -13.54 -9.41
N LYS A 22 7.65 -12.63 -10.12
CA LYS A 22 8.30 -11.56 -10.91
C LYS A 22 9.13 -10.63 -10.03
N HIS A 23 8.59 -10.24 -8.87
CA HIS A 23 9.20 -9.25 -7.99
C HIS A 23 9.99 -9.85 -6.82
N HIS A 24 10.05 -11.17 -6.73
CA HIS A 24 10.74 -11.90 -5.65
C HIS A 24 10.25 -11.54 -4.24
N ILE A 25 8.94 -11.31 -4.10
CA ILE A 25 8.30 -11.00 -2.81
C ILE A 25 7.29 -12.07 -2.42
N VAL A 26 6.82 -12.01 -1.18
CA VAL A 26 5.68 -12.80 -0.70
C VAL A 26 4.74 -11.87 0.05
N PHE A 27 3.51 -11.75 -0.42
CA PHE A 27 2.48 -10.99 0.27
C PHE A 27 2.00 -11.74 1.52
N PRO A 28 1.73 -11.01 2.62
CA PRO A 28 0.98 -11.56 3.74
C PRO A 28 -0.41 -12.01 3.30
N VAL A 29 -0.95 -13.03 3.99
CA VAL A 29 -2.26 -13.63 3.69
C VAL A 29 -3.37 -12.59 3.60
N GLN A 30 -3.42 -11.65 4.55
CA GLN A 30 -4.43 -10.58 4.58
C GLN A 30 -4.45 -9.75 3.29
N TYR A 31 -3.27 -9.42 2.76
CA TYR A 31 -3.19 -8.61 1.54
C TYR A 31 -3.56 -9.44 0.29
N ARG A 32 -3.24 -10.74 0.26
CA ARG A 32 -3.71 -11.63 -0.80
C ARG A 32 -5.24 -11.75 -0.78
N ASP A 33 -5.83 -11.90 0.39
CA ASP A 33 -7.28 -11.98 0.55
C ASP A 33 -7.96 -10.69 0.07
N PHE A 34 -7.38 -9.53 0.39
CA PHE A 34 -7.81 -8.23 -0.15
C PHE A 34 -7.75 -8.18 -1.68
N LEU A 35 -6.63 -8.59 -2.29
CA LEU A 35 -6.49 -8.56 -3.74
C LEU A 35 -7.48 -9.51 -4.44
N LEU A 36 -7.75 -10.69 -3.87
CA LEU A 36 -8.76 -11.62 -4.40
C LEU A 36 -10.19 -11.09 -4.23
N GLU A 37 -10.46 -10.37 -3.14
CA GLU A 37 -11.80 -9.88 -2.85
C GLU A 37 -12.13 -8.54 -3.51
N TYR A 38 -11.14 -7.67 -3.72
CA TYR A 38 -11.39 -6.31 -4.19
C TYR A 38 -10.49 -5.90 -5.35
N ASN A 39 -9.28 -6.48 -5.43
CA ASN A 39 -8.26 -6.12 -6.41
C ASN A 39 -8.00 -4.61 -6.48
N GLY A 40 -7.77 -3.97 -5.33
CA GLY A 40 -7.64 -2.51 -5.24
C GLY A 40 -8.97 -1.79 -5.05
N GLY A 41 -8.95 -0.47 -5.23
CA GLY A 41 -10.11 0.40 -5.13
C GLY A 41 -10.02 1.43 -4.00
N ASN A 42 -11.09 2.20 -3.83
CA ASN A 42 -11.19 3.23 -2.80
C ASN A 42 -11.76 2.66 -1.49
N VAL A 43 -11.39 3.27 -0.37
CA VAL A 43 -11.87 2.87 0.96
C VAL A 43 -12.68 4.00 1.60
N ARG A 44 -13.70 3.68 2.39
CA ARG A 44 -14.41 4.65 3.23
C ARG A 44 -14.72 4.05 4.61
N PRO A 45 -14.41 4.73 5.74
CA PRO A 45 -13.63 5.96 5.85
C PRO A 45 -12.21 5.83 5.26
N ASN A 46 -11.55 6.96 4.98
CA ASN A 46 -10.24 6.98 4.33
C ASN A 46 -9.18 7.82 5.04
N VAL A 47 -9.49 8.49 6.15
CA VAL A 47 -8.47 9.29 6.87
C VAL A 47 -7.73 8.42 7.87
N PHE A 48 -6.41 8.60 7.95
CA PHE A 48 -5.56 7.95 8.94
C PHE A 48 -4.48 8.91 9.44
N LYS A 49 -4.01 8.62 10.66
CA LYS A 49 -2.94 9.37 11.29
C LYS A 49 -1.58 8.82 10.86
N ILE A 50 -0.68 9.72 10.47
CA ILE A 50 0.73 9.39 10.18
C ILE A 50 1.54 9.38 11.48
N SER A 51 1.53 10.49 12.21
CA SER A 51 2.17 10.64 13.53
C SER A 51 1.63 11.87 14.26
N ASP A 52 2.09 12.14 15.48
CA ASP A 52 1.76 13.41 16.16
C ASP A 52 2.38 14.64 15.46
N ASP A 53 3.54 14.46 14.82
CA ASP A 53 4.31 15.54 14.20
C ASP A 53 3.89 15.79 12.74
N GLU A 54 3.63 14.71 11.97
CA GLU A 54 3.23 14.77 10.56
C GLU A 54 1.71 14.92 10.37
N GLY A 55 0.93 14.67 11.43
CA GLY A 55 -0.52 14.79 11.40
C GLY A 55 -1.24 13.61 10.75
N GLU A 56 -2.21 13.90 9.89
CA GLU A 56 -3.10 12.93 9.24
C GLU A 56 -3.19 13.20 7.74
N THR A 57 -3.54 12.17 6.99
CA THR A 57 -3.80 12.25 5.55
C THR A 57 -4.98 11.36 5.16
N ALA A 58 -5.41 11.47 3.91
CA ALA A 58 -6.50 10.68 3.35
C ALA A 58 -5.98 9.71 2.30
N LEU A 59 -6.23 8.41 2.52
CA LEU A 59 -6.03 7.36 1.53
C LEU A 59 -6.86 7.70 0.28
N ASN A 60 -6.19 7.72 -0.87
CA ASN A 60 -6.81 8.01 -2.15
C ASN A 60 -7.24 6.70 -2.83
N THR A 61 -6.31 5.81 -3.14
CA THR A 61 -6.61 4.49 -3.73
C THR A 61 -5.68 3.40 -3.22
N LEU A 62 -6.16 2.16 -3.24
CA LEU A 62 -5.32 0.96 -3.12
C LEU A 62 -5.15 0.33 -4.51
N TYR A 63 -3.92 -0.04 -4.83
CA TYR A 63 -3.55 -0.52 -6.15
C TYR A 63 -4.06 -1.93 -6.43
N GLY A 64 -4.41 -2.18 -7.69
CA GLY A 64 -4.86 -3.48 -8.21
C GLY A 64 -3.81 -4.14 -9.10
N LEU A 65 -3.95 -5.43 -9.36
CA LEU A 65 -3.14 -6.19 -10.31
C LEU A 65 -3.90 -6.39 -11.63
N ASP A 66 -3.14 -6.46 -12.72
CA ASP A 66 -3.63 -6.74 -14.07
C ASP A 66 -4.74 -5.79 -14.52
N ILE A 67 -4.58 -4.50 -14.20
CA ILE A 67 -5.53 -3.45 -14.62
C ILE A 67 -4.92 -2.59 -15.73
N ASP A 68 -5.75 -2.13 -16.67
CA ASP A 68 -5.29 -1.33 -17.81
C ASP A 68 -4.84 0.10 -17.41
N GLU A 69 -5.17 0.55 -16.20
CA GLU A 69 -4.87 1.89 -15.69
C GLU A 69 -3.50 1.92 -14.99
N SER A 70 -2.47 2.35 -15.71
CA SER A 70 -1.08 2.28 -15.26
C SER A 70 -0.74 3.01 -13.94
N TYR A 71 -1.56 3.96 -13.51
CA TYR A 71 -1.33 4.72 -12.25
C TYR A 71 -1.85 4.00 -11.01
N ASP A 72 -2.80 3.08 -11.19
CA ASP A 72 -3.38 2.28 -10.11
C ASP A 72 -2.93 0.81 -10.22
N GLU A 73 -2.16 0.47 -11.27
CA GLU A 73 -1.64 -0.87 -11.52
C GLU A 73 -0.36 -1.09 -10.70
N LEU A 74 -0.46 -2.03 -9.77
CA LEU A 74 0.53 -2.27 -8.73
C LEU A 74 1.91 -2.59 -9.31
N SER A 75 2.00 -3.36 -10.40
CA SER A 75 3.29 -3.64 -11.03
C SER A 75 3.92 -2.40 -11.66
N SER A 76 3.13 -1.56 -12.31
CA SER A 76 3.57 -0.36 -13.00
C SER A 76 4.05 0.68 -11.99
N VAL A 77 3.32 0.85 -10.89
CA VAL A 77 3.72 1.75 -9.80
C VAL A 77 4.98 1.24 -9.12
N PHE A 78 5.05 -0.05 -8.78
CA PHE A 78 6.23 -0.63 -8.15
C PHE A 78 7.48 -0.49 -9.03
N ASP A 79 7.36 -0.78 -10.31
CA ASP A 79 8.47 -0.63 -11.27
C ASP A 79 8.87 0.86 -11.44
N SER A 80 7.91 1.80 -11.35
CA SER A 80 8.18 3.24 -11.46
C SER A 80 8.91 3.84 -10.25
N LEU A 81 8.65 3.31 -9.06
CA LEU A 81 9.22 3.78 -7.78
C LEU A 81 10.48 3.00 -7.38
N TYR A 82 10.98 2.14 -8.27
CA TYR A 82 12.17 1.33 -8.02
C TYR A 82 13.40 2.22 -7.75
N GLY A 83 14.01 2.03 -6.59
CA GLY A 83 15.15 2.82 -6.13
C GLY A 83 14.80 4.06 -5.31
N GLU A 84 13.52 4.46 -5.26
CA GLU A 84 13.01 5.50 -4.35
C GLU A 84 12.52 4.88 -3.03
N ILE A 85 11.68 3.84 -3.14
CA ILE A 85 11.20 3.07 -1.99
C ILE A 85 12.24 1.97 -1.66
N PRO A 86 12.56 1.73 -0.37
CA PRO A 86 13.51 0.68 0.00
C PRO A 86 13.00 -0.72 -0.39
N ASP A 87 13.92 -1.60 -0.83
CA ASP A 87 13.64 -2.95 -1.33
C ASP A 87 12.82 -3.86 -0.38
N GLU A 88 12.76 -3.55 0.91
CA GLU A 88 11.94 -4.29 1.87
C GLU A 88 10.45 -3.96 1.82
N PHE A 89 10.05 -3.02 0.97
CA PHE A 89 8.68 -2.53 0.87
C PHE A 89 8.17 -2.54 -0.57
N ILE A 90 6.85 -2.58 -0.69
CA ILE A 90 6.13 -2.40 -1.94
C ILE A 90 5.04 -1.35 -1.74
N SER A 91 4.89 -0.42 -2.69
CA SER A 91 3.74 0.48 -2.69
C SER A 91 2.47 -0.29 -3.04
N ILE A 92 1.44 -0.11 -2.23
CA ILE A 92 0.13 -0.77 -2.32
C ILE A 92 -1.03 0.24 -2.47
N GLY A 93 -0.72 1.53 -2.49
CA GLY A 93 -1.69 2.61 -2.66
C GLY A 93 -1.03 3.98 -2.46
N ASP A 94 -1.82 5.03 -2.60
CA ASP A 94 -1.38 6.40 -2.32
C ASP A 94 -2.37 7.19 -1.46
N ASP A 95 -1.87 8.31 -0.94
CA ASP A 95 -2.69 9.34 -0.34
C ASP A 95 -3.02 10.46 -1.35
N SER A 96 -3.92 11.36 -0.96
CA SER A 96 -4.30 12.53 -1.78
C SER A 96 -3.16 13.51 -2.09
N GLY A 97 -2.01 13.39 -1.42
CA GLY A 97 -0.81 14.19 -1.61
C GLY A 97 0.25 13.51 -2.48
N GLY A 98 0.00 12.29 -2.99
CA GLY A 98 0.96 11.51 -3.78
C GLY A 98 1.97 10.71 -2.95
N ASN A 99 1.85 10.71 -1.62
CA ASN A 99 2.64 9.84 -0.76
C ASN A 99 2.20 8.39 -0.91
N GLN A 100 3.14 7.47 -0.70
CA GLN A 100 2.93 6.06 -1.02
C GLN A 100 2.64 5.26 0.25
N ILE A 101 1.59 4.44 0.20
CA ILE A 101 1.26 3.49 1.27
C ILE A 101 2.02 2.21 0.97
N CYS A 102 2.91 1.83 1.87
CA CYS A 102 3.90 0.79 1.65
C CYS A 102 3.64 -0.41 2.56
N LEU A 103 3.65 -1.60 1.99
CA LEU A 103 3.61 -2.86 2.72
C LEU A 103 5.02 -3.43 2.87
N GLY A 104 5.42 -3.78 4.09
CA GLY A 104 6.67 -4.49 4.31
C GLY A 104 6.58 -5.95 3.85
N THR A 105 7.54 -6.38 3.04
CA THR A 105 7.58 -7.71 2.40
C THR A 105 8.78 -8.55 2.83
N SER A 106 9.74 -7.98 3.57
CA SER A 106 10.90 -8.72 4.06
C SER A 106 11.44 -8.22 5.42
N GLY A 107 12.27 -9.06 6.04
CA GLY A 107 12.93 -8.74 7.31
C GLY A 107 11.96 -8.52 8.48
N GLU A 108 12.23 -7.51 9.31
CA GLU A 108 11.43 -7.14 10.47
C GLU A 108 10.16 -6.32 10.12
N TYR A 109 9.99 -6.00 8.83
CA TYR A 109 8.90 -5.16 8.32
C TYR A 109 7.72 -5.98 7.78
N VAL A 110 7.89 -7.29 7.60
CA VAL A 110 6.87 -8.17 7.00
C VAL A 110 5.49 -7.94 7.63
N GLY A 111 4.53 -7.58 6.79
CA GLY A 111 3.12 -7.39 7.18
C GLY A 111 2.77 -6.00 7.72
N LYS A 112 3.77 -5.18 8.10
CA LYS A 112 3.53 -3.83 8.60
C LYS A 112 3.26 -2.86 7.46
N ILE A 113 2.45 -1.85 7.75
CA ILE A 113 2.08 -0.78 6.82
C ILE A 113 2.81 0.50 7.20
N TYR A 114 3.44 1.09 6.21
CA TYR A 114 4.15 2.35 6.30
C TYR A 114 3.55 3.37 5.34
N ILE A 115 3.81 4.65 5.57
CA ILE A 115 3.70 5.69 4.55
C ILE A 115 5.10 6.21 4.21
N PHE A 116 5.38 6.32 2.92
CA PHE A 116 6.57 6.95 2.36
C PHE A 116 6.25 8.39 2.00
N LEU A 117 6.83 9.34 2.73
CA LEU A 117 6.68 10.77 2.49
C LEU A 117 7.76 11.24 1.51
N HIS A 118 7.39 11.35 0.23
CA HIS A 118 8.32 11.63 -0.86
C HIS A 118 8.97 13.03 -0.79
N ASP A 119 8.29 14.00 -0.18
CA ASP A 119 8.77 15.37 0.01
C ASP A 119 9.83 15.52 1.12
N ILE A 120 10.05 14.47 1.92
CA ILE A 120 11.04 14.49 3.00
C ILE A 120 12.38 13.99 2.47
N GLU A 121 13.36 14.90 2.36
CA GLU A 121 14.76 14.53 2.13
C GLU A 121 15.28 13.74 3.34
N PRO A 122 15.65 12.45 3.18
CA PRO A 122 16.04 11.62 4.31
C PRO A 122 17.40 12.05 4.85
N THR A 123 17.44 12.50 6.11
CA THR A 123 18.69 12.80 6.82
C THR A 123 19.34 11.53 7.38
N GLU A 124 18.55 10.48 7.59
CA GLU A 124 18.97 9.13 7.95
C GLU A 124 18.28 8.11 7.04
N LYS A 125 18.84 6.90 6.93
CA LYS A 125 18.25 5.83 6.11
C LYS A 125 16.81 5.58 6.57
N ARG A 126 15.84 5.75 5.67
CA ARG A 126 14.40 5.54 5.91
C ARG A 126 13.74 6.53 6.87
N SER A 127 14.33 7.70 7.11
CA SER A 127 13.68 8.73 7.96
C SER A 127 12.41 9.32 7.34
N ASN A 128 12.09 8.98 6.09
CA ASN A 128 10.85 9.31 5.39
C ASN A 128 9.84 8.15 5.32
N MET A 129 10.12 7.02 6.00
CA MET A 129 9.21 5.88 6.14
C MET A 129 8.59 5.88 7.54
N PHE A 130 7.29 6.11 7.64
CA PHE A 130 6.57 6.17 8.92
C PHE A 130 5.69 4.96 9.08
N LEU A 131 5.83 4.24 10.20
CA LEU A 131 4.95 3.12 10.53
C LEU A 131 3.56 3.66 10.86
N ILE A 132 2.54 3.22 10.12
CA ILE A 132 1.14 3.63 10.35
C ILE A 132 0.28 2.49 10.89
N SER A 133 0.69 1.22 10.70
CA SER A 133 -0.01 0.06 11.26
C SER A 133 0.85 -1.20 11.28
N ASP A 134 0.58 -2.10 12.22
CA ASP A 134 1.25 -3.41 12.32
C ASP A 134 0.73 -4.46 11.33
N SER A 135 -0.44 -4.23 10.72
CA SER A 135 -1.03 -5.14 9.73
C SER A 135 -1.94 -4.41 8.74
N PHE A 136 -2.22 -5.03 7.59
CA PHE A 136 -3.14 -4.47 6.59
C PHE A 136 -4.56 -4.36 7.16
N ASP A 137 -5.08 -5.39 7.82
CA ASP A 137 -6.41 -5.35 8.43
C ASP A 137 -6.49 -4.25 9.50
N SER A 138 -5.48 -4.15 10.37
CA SER A 138 -5.42 -3.09 11.39
C SER A 138 -5.33 -1.69 10.78
N PHE A 139 -4.71 -1.54 9.61
CA PHE A 139 -4.67 -0.27 8.89
C PHE A 139 -6.07 0.11 8.40
N ILE A 140 -6.76 -0.80 7.72
CA ILE A 140 -8.12 -0.59 7.23
C ILE A 140 -9.11 -0.31 8.38
N ASP A 141 -8.96 -1.01 9.51
CA ASP A 141 -9.79 -0.81 10.71
C ASP A 141 -9.49 0.52 11.44
N SER A 142 -8.31 1.10 11.24
CA SER A 142 -7.92 2.37 11.87
C SER A 142 -8.48 3.61 11.16
N LEU A 143 -9.01 3.47 9.94
CA LEU A 143 -9.49 4.59 9.13
C LEU A 143 -10.71 5.27 9.78
N TYR A 144 -10.80 6.61 9.68
CA TYR A 144 -11.91 7.42 10.23
C TYR A 144 -12.40 8.52 9.29
N GLU A 145 -13.59 9.08 9.59
CA GLU A 145 -14.12 10.29 8.95
C GLU A 145 -13.70 11.53 9.77
N VAL A 146 -13.49 12.66 9.11
CA VAL A 146 -13.18 13.97 9.74
C VAL A 146 -14.46 14.71 10.09
#